data_AF-B3CU30-F1
#
_entry.id   AF-B3CU30-F1
#
_cell.length_a   1.000
_cell.length_b   1.000
_cell.length_c   1.000
_cell.angle_alpha   90.00
_cell.angle_beta   90.00
_cell.angle_gamma   90.00
#
_symmetry.space_group_name_H-M   'P 1'
#
loop_
_entity.id
_entity.type
_entity.pdbx_description
1 polymer ?
#
loop_
_entity_poly.entity_id
_entity_poly.type
_entity_poly.pdbx_seq_one_letter_code
_entity_poly.pdbx_strand_id
1 'polypeptide(L)' 'MSIRVLRFIIWIIALVKFSNIYAVEYELEADNLLKLEIYDSRPTRINLKDEKINDIFMYHQNVAEVVVHESGFLFIAP' A
#
# COMPACT_ATOMS: atom_id res chain seq x y z
N MET A 1 17.26 -19.94 29.87
CA MET A 1 16.15 -19.08 29.39
C MET A 1 14.90 -19.94 29.25
N SER A 2 13.76 -19.56 29.83
CA SER A 2 12.52 -20.38 29.80
C SER A 2 11.87 -20.38 28.42
N ILE A 3 11.22 -21.48 28.03
CA ILE A 3 10.45 -21.62 26.78
C ILE A 3 9.42 -20.49 26.59
N ARG A 4 8.86 -19.98 27.71
CA ARG A 4 7.89 -18.87 27.69
C ARG A 4 8.52 -17.56 27.21
N VAL A 5 9.76 -17.30 27.61
CA VAL A 5 10.53 -16.10 27.22
C VAL A 5 10.98 -16.23 25.76
N LEU A 6 11.45 -17.41 25.35
CA LEU A 6 11.86 -17.67 23.97
C LEU A 6 10.69 -17.48 22.99
N ARG A 7 9.49 -18.00 23.32
CA ARG A 7 8.28 -17.81 22.50
C ARG A 7 7.91 -16.33 22.34
N PHE A 8 8.04 -15.56 23.41
CA PHE A 8 7.72 -14.12 23.40
C PHE A 8 8.68 -13.33 22.50
N ILE A 9 9.98 -13.65 22.54
CA ILE A 9 10.99 -13.04 21.68
C ILE A 9 10.73 -13.37 20.20
N ILE A 10 10.39 -14.62 19.87
CA ILE A 10 10.05 -15.03 18.50
C ILE A 10 8.85 -14.23 17.97
N TRP A 11 7.82 -14.05 18.80
CA TRP A 11 6.63 -13.28 18.43
C TRP A 11 6.96 -11.81 18.15
N ILE A 12 7.79 -11.16 18.99
CA ILE A 12 8.24 -9.78 18.77
C ILE A 12 9.06 -9.66 17.48
N ILE A 13 9.99 -10.59 17.23
CA ILE A 13 10.82 -10.59 16.01
C ILE A 13 9.92 -10.72 14.77
N ALA A 14 8.93 -11.61 14.81
CA ALA A 14 7.97 -11.75 13.72
C ALA A 14 7.21 -10.44 13.49
N LEU A 15 6.69 -9.81 14.55
CA LEU A 15 5.93 -8.57 14.45
C LEU A 15 6.74 -7.43 13.82
N VAL A 16 8.02 -7.29 14.18
CA VAL A 16 8.93 -6.28 13.61
C VAL A 16 9.29 -6.58 12.15
N LYS A 17 9.39 -7.85 11.74
CA LYS A 17 9.72 -8.21 10.35
C LYS A 17 8.62 -7.89 9.35
N PHE A 18 7.35 -7.88 9.77
CA PHE A 18 6.21 -7.62 8.88
C PHE A 18 5.76 -6.15 8.85
N SER A 19 6.31 -5.28 9.68
CA SER A 19 5.85 -3.90 9.84
C SER A 19 6.48 -2.86 8.90
N ASN A 20 7.22 -3.27 7.85
CA ASN A 20 7.77 -2.34 6.87
C ASN A 20 6.65 -1.80 5.97
N ILE A 21 6.00 -0.73 6.44
CA ILE A 21 5.09 0.12 5.67
C ILE A 21 5.92 1.28 5.14
N TYR A 22 5.88 1.49 3.83
CA TYR A 22 6.56 2.59 3.15
C TYR A 22 5.51 3.51 2.51
N ALA A 23 5.76 4.81 2.55
CA ALA A 23 4.89 5.82 1.95
C ALA A 23 5.76 6.85 1.23
N VAL A 24 5.29 7.26 0.05
CA VAL A 24 5.90 8.32 -0.76
C VAL A 24 4.82 9.35 -1.05
N GLU A 25 5.16 10.62 -0.85
CA GLU A 25 4.32 11.72 -1.28
C GLU A 25 4.80 12.23 -2.63
N TYR A 26 3.84 12.48 -3.51
CA TYR A 26 4.08 13.03 -4.83
C TYR A 26 3.35 14.36 -4.92
N GLU A 27 4.05 15.37 -5.41
CA GLU A 27 3.42 16.65 -5.73
C GLU A 27 2.74 16.54 -7.11
N LEU A 28 1.46 16.91 -7.16
CA LEU A 28 0.70 16.91 -8.39
C LEU A 28 0.82 18.29 -9.04
N GLU A 29 1.62 18.37 -10.11
CA GLU A 29 1.65 19.53 -10.98
C GLU A 29 0.62 19.38 -12.10
N ALA A 30 -0.04 20.48 -12.46
CA ALA A 30 -1.02 20.48 -13.55
C ALA A 30 -0.39 19.99 -14.86
N ASP A 31 -1.15 19.20 -15.62
CA ASP A 31 -0.79 18.64 -16.93
C ASP A 31 0.46 17.73 -16.96
N ASN A 32 0.97 17.33 -15.79
CA ASN A 32 2.11 16.42 -15.68
C ASN A 32 1.69 14.98 -15.41
N LEU A 33 2.34 14.05 -16.11
CA LEU A 33 2.17 12.62 -15.88
C LEU A 33 2.97 12.20 -14.65
N LEU A 34 2.27 11.65 -13.66
CA LEU A 34 2.90 11.10 -12.47
C LEU A 34 3.23 9.62 -12.67
N LYS A 35 4.50 9.24 -12.46
CA LYS A 35 4.90 7.84 -12.42
C LYS A 35 4.86 7.33 -10.99
N LEU A 36 3.87 6.50 -10.70
CA LEU A 36 3.73 5.81 -9.42
C LEU A 36 4.43 4.45 -9.45
N GLU A 37 5.19 4.14 -8.42
CA GLU A 37 5.75 2.80 -8.23
C GLU A 37 4.73 1.93 -7.48
N ILE A 38 4.39 0.78 -8.08
CA ILE A 38 3.48 -0.21 -7.51
C ILE A 38 4.32 -1.44 -7.16
N TYR A 39 4.20 -1.91 -5.93
CA TYR A 39 4.93 -3.10 -5.49
C TYR A 39 4.35 -4.37 -6.11
N ASP A 40 5.23 -5.23 -6.60
CA ASP A 40 4.92 -6.51 -7.25
C ASP A 40 4.50 -7.63 -6.29
N SER A 41 4.72 -7.44 -4.99
CA SER A 41 4.60 -8.47 -3.97
C SER A 41 3.68 -8.08 -2.83
N ARG A 42 3.18 -6.83 -2.82
CA ARG A 42 2.35 -6.29 -1.74
C ARG A 42 1.31 -5.33 -2.27
N PRO A 43 0.13 -5.24 -1.63
CA PRO A 43 -0.85 -4.22 -1.94
C PRO A 43 -0.25 -2.81 -1.79
N THR A 44 -0.51 -1.97 -2.77
CA THR A 44 -0.17 -0.55 -2.79
C THR A 44 -1.43 0.26 -2.56
N ARG A 45 -1.38 1.22 -1.63
CA ARG A 45 -2.48 2.16 -1.35
C ARG A 45 -2.12 3.53 -1.89
N ILE A 46 -2.99 4.10 -2.72
CA ILE A 46 -2.87 5.46 -3.25
C ILE A 46 -3.99 6.31 -2.66
N ASN A 47 -3.64 7.53 -2.23
CA ASN A 47 -4.57 8.54 -1.73
C ASN A 47 -4.28 9.89 -2.39
N LEU A 48 -5.32 10.70 -2.51
CA LEU A 48 -5.18 12.12 -2.79
C LEU A 48 -5.21 12.87 -1.46
N LYS A 49 -4.35 13.86 -1.31
CA LYS A 49 -4.30 14.68 -0.10
C LYS A 49 -5.55 15.54 -0.03
N ASP A 50 -6.25 15.48 1.10
CA ASP A 50 -7.48 16.24 1.37
C ASP A 50 -8.66 15.98 0.40
N GLU A 51 -8.53 14.97 -0.47
CA GLU A 51 -9.53 14.61 -1.47
C GLU A 51 -9.90 13.12 -1.41
N LYS A 52 -11.08 12.81 -1.94
CA LYS A 52 -11.63 11.44 -1.97
C LYS A 52 -11.61 10.91 -3.41
N ILE A 53 -10.97 9.75 -3.63
CA ILE A 53 -11.09 9.04 -4.90
C ILE A 53 -12.47 8.39 -4.95
N ASN A 54 -13.32 8.85 -5.87
CA ASN A 54 -14.70 8.35 -6.02
C ASN A 54 -14.82 7.27 -7.10
N ASP A 55 -14.02 7.38 -8.15
CA ASP A 55 -14.02 6.46 -9.28
C ASP A 55 -12.65 6.50 -9.96
N ILE A 56 -12.36 5.50 -10.79
CA ILE A 56 -11.12 5.39 -11.55
C ILE A 56 -11.41 4.94 -12.98
N PHE A 57 -10.59 5.43 -13.90
CA PHE A 57 -10.52 4.88 -15.25
C PHE A 57 -9.12 4.29 -15.46
N MET A 58 -9.06 2.99 -15.71
CA MET A 58 -7.79 2.27 -15.85
C MET A 58 -7.78 1.43 -17.13
N TYR A 59 -6.68 1.53 -17.88
CA TYR A 59 -6.40 0.58 -18.95
C TYR A 59 -5.80 -0.70 -18.34
N HIS A 60 -6.58 -1.78 -18.37
CA HIS A 60 -6.13 -3.05 -17.80
C HIS A 60 -5.12 -3.72 -18.74
N GLN A 61 -3.83 -3.60 -18.42
CA GLN A 61 -2.76 -4.32 -19.14
C GLN A 61 -2.24 -5.54 -18.38
N ASN A 62 -2.52 -5.69 -17.08
CA ASN A 62 -2.00 -6.76 -16.21
C ASN A 62 -3.03 -7.22 -15.15
N VAL A 63 -2.79 -8.39 -14.54
CA VAL A 63 -3.63 -9.16 -13.56
C VAL A 63 -3.87 -8.45 -12.21
N ALA A 64 -3.55 -7.17 -12.07
CA ALA A 64 -3.68 -6.47 -10.80
C ALA A 64 -5.16 -6.32 -10.39
N GLU A 65 -5.48 -6.72 -9.16
CA GLU A 65 -6.77 -6.44 -8.55
C GLU A 65 -6.79 -4.98 -8.08
N VAL A 66 -7.81 -4.23 -8.51
CA VAL A 66 -7.93 -2.81 -8.24
C VAL A 66 -9.27 -2.52 -7.60
N VAL A 67 -9.24 -1.86 -6.43
CA VAL A 67 -10.43 -1.57 -5.62
C VAL A 67 -10.42 -0.10 -5.20
N VAL A 68 -11.50 0.61 -5.50
CA VAL A 68 -11.80 1.93 -4.90
C VAL A 68 -12.57 1.67 -3.61
N HIS A 69 -11.95 1.94 -2.47
CA HIS A 69 -12.58 1.75 -1.17
C HIS A 69 -13.50 2.91 -0.83
N GLU A 70 -14.56 2.65 -0.05
CA GLU A 70 -15.55 3.66 0.36
C GLU A 70 -14.95 4.87 1.11
N SER A 71 -13.77 4.69 1.72
CA SER A 71 -13.01 5.76 2.38
C SER A 71 -12.31 6.72 1.42
N GLY A 72 -12.32 6.45 0.11
CA GLY A 72 -11.63 7.26 -0.90
C GLY A 72 -10.19 6.88 -1.21
N PHE A 73 -9.78 5.68 -0.80
CA PHE A 73 -8.45 5.16 -1.12
C PHE A 73 -8.53 4.18 -2.28
N LEU A 74 -7.52 4.22 -3.14
CA LEU A 74 -7.32 3.25 -4.20
C LEU A 74 -6.35 2.18 -3.71
N PHE A 75 -6.76 0.92 -3.79
CA PHE A 75 -5.90 -0.22 -3.50
C PHE A 75 -5.59 -0.96 -4.79
N ILE A 76 -4.31 -1.27 -4.98
CA ILE A 76 -3.81 -2.05 -6.11
C ILE A 76 -3.02 -3.22 -5.54
N ALA A 77 -3.49 -4.43 -5.80
CA ALA A 77 -2.77 -5.66 -5.45
C ALA A 77 -2.21 -6.31 -6.72
N PRO A 78 -0.95 -6.79 -6.69
CA PRO A 78 -0.33 -7.51 -7.79
C PRO A 78 -0.97 -8.88 -8.04
#